data_AF-A0A838U1Q6-F1
#
_entry.id   AF-A0A838U1Q6-F1
#
_cell.length_a   1.000
_cell.length_b   1.000
_cell.length_c   1.000
_cell.angle_alpha   90.00
_cell.angle_beta   90.00
_cell.angle_gamma   90.00
#
_symmetry.space_group_name_H-M   'P 1'
#
loop_
_entity.id
_entity.type
_entity.pdbx_description
1 polymer ?
#
loop_
_entity_poly.entity_id
_entity_poly.type
_entity_poly.pdbx_seq_one_letter_code
_entity_poly.pdbx_strand_id
1 'polypeptide(L)'
;IHGKHLVSTDWGTWYSQACRFLKLDHHIHSPLEKSLIERTMQYIKDRTESFDDYFPCRKERCDLNHIKNWINLFVSMYNKNVLKA
;
A
#
# COMPACT_ATOMS: atom_id res chain seq x y z
N ILE A 1 -7.71 14.13 8.64
CA ILE A 1 -9.12 14.20 8.20
C ILE A 1 -9.63 12.76 8.20
N HIS A 2 -10.62 12.45 9.04
CA HIS A 2 -11.24 11.12 9.08
C HIS A 2 -12.69 11.27 8.58
N GLY A 3 -13.09 10.43 7.63
CA GLY A 3 -14.42 10.49 7.00
C GLY A 3 -14.63 9.33 6.04
N LYS A 4 -15.87 9.16 5.57
CA LYS A 4 -16.16 8.25 4.46
C LYS A 4 -15.65 8.88 3.17
N HIS A 5 -14.61 8.29 2.60
CA HIS A 5 -14.07 8.68 1.31
C HIS A 5 -14.48 7.65 0.26
N LEU A 6 -14.66 8.11 -0.97
CA LEU A 6 -14.84 7.22 -2.12
C LEU A 6 -13.60 6.33 -2.26
N VAL A 7 -13.82 5.01 -2.27
CA VAL A 7 -12.75 4.02 -2.44
C VAL A 7 -12.78 3.54 -3.89
N SER A 8 -11.66 3.69 -4.57
CA SER A 8 -11.45 3.11 -5.89
C SER A 8 -10.66 1.80 -5.73
N THR A 9 -11.08 0.70 -6.36
CA THR A 9 -10.28 -0.56 -6.43
C THR A 9 -10.37 -1.23 -7.80
N ASP A 10 -9.61 -2.30 -8.01
CA ASP A 10 -9.83 -3.19 -9.16
C ASP A 10 -11.08 -4.08 -8.99
N TRP A 11 -11.27 -5.03 -9.91
CA TRP A 11 -12.40 -5.98 -9.94
C TRP A 11 -12.29 -7.13 -8.92
N GLY A 12 -11.41 -7.05 -7.93
CA GLY A 12 -11.30 -8.04 -6.87
C GLY A 12 -12.65 -8.25 -6.14
N THR A 13 -13.09 -9.50 -6.06
CA THR A 13 -14.43 -9.84 -5.54
C THR A 13 -14.64 -9.45 -4.07
N TRP A 14 -13.56 -9.38 -3.29
CA TRP A 14 -13.59 -9.03 -1.87
C TRP A 14 -13.80 -7.53 -1.59
N TYR A 15 -13.42 -6.63 -2.52
CA TYR A 15 -13.45 -5.19 -2.25
C TYR A 15 -14.87 -4.65 -2.09
N SER A 16 -15.77 -5.09 -2.97
CA SER A 16 -17.19 -4.67 -2.94
C SER A 16 -17.87 -5.06 -1.62
N GLN A 17 -17.58 -6.27 -1.12
CA GLN A 17 -18.14 -6.77 0.13
C GLN A 17 -17.59 -5.99 1.34
N ALA A 18 -16.28 -5.75 1.39
CA ALA A 18 -15.65 -4.99 2.46
C ALA A 18 -16.15 -3.53 2.50
N CYS A 19 -16.25 -2.85 1.35
CA CYS A 19 -16.74 -1.48 1.27
C CYS A 19 -18.20 -1.37 1.71
N ARG A 20 -19.06 -2.33 1.31
CA ARG A 20 -20.46 -2.38 1.76
C ARG A 20 -20.57 -2.54 3.27
N PHE A 21 -19.78 -3.43 3.87
CA PHE A 21 -19.75 -3.65 5.31
C PHE A 21 -19.35 -2.37 6.07
N LEU A 22 -18.35 -1.66 5.56
CA LEU A 22 -17.86 -0.39 6.12
C LEU A 22 -18.72 0.83 5.74
N LYS A 23 -19.77 0.63 4.94
CA LYS A 23 -20.63 1.69 4.37
C LYS A 23 -19.82 2.77 3.65
N LEU A 24 -18.81 2.36 2.88
CA LEU A 24 -17.98 3.19 2.02
C LEU A 24 -18.51 3.13 0.58
N ASP A 25 -18.54 4.28 -0.09
CA ASP A 25 -18.83 4.32 -1.53
C ASP A 25 -17.65 3.73 -2.29
N HIS A 26 -17.96 2.88 -3.27
CA HIS A 26 -16.97 2.10 -4.01
C HIS A 26 -17.17 2.24 -5.51
N HIS A 27 -16.07 2.46 -6.24
CA HIS A 27 -16.04 2.38 -7.69
C HIS A 27 -14.83 1.59 -8.17
N ILE A 28 -14.91 1.15 -9.43
CA ILE A 28 -13.80 0.49 -10.10
C ILE A 28 -12.87 1.54 -10.70
N HIS A 29 -11.56 1.34 -10.55
CA HIS A 29 -10.53 2.20 -11.10
C HIS A 29 -10.76 2.53 -12.58
N SER A 30 -10.71 3.82 -12.90
CA SER A 30 -10.43 4.31 -14.24
C SER A 30 -9.00 3.94 -14.68
N PRO A 31 -8.69 4.00 -15.99
CA PRO A 31 -7.33 3.75 -16.48
C PRO A 31 -6.26 4.64 -15.81
N LEU A 32 -6.60 5.90 -15.50
CA LEU A 32 -5.68 6.82 -14.84
C LEU A 32 -5.43 6.42 -13.38
N GLU A 33 -6.49 6.14 -12.61
CA GLU A 33 -6.36 5.72 -11.20
C GLU A 33 -5.53 4.45 -11.09
N LYS A 34 -5.80 3.48 -11.96
CA LYS A 34 -5.01 2.25 -12.04
C LYS A 34 -3.54 2.56 -12.31
N SER A 35 -3.24 3.42 -13.29
CA SER A 35 -1.86 3.79 -13.64
C SER A 35 -1.12 4.47 -12.47
N LEU A 36 -1.79 5.38 -11.75
CA LEU A 36 -1.20 6.06 -10.59
C LEU A 36 -0.89 5.08 -9.45
N ILE A 37 -1.81 4.16 -9.16
CA ILE A 37 -1.64 3.16 -8.11
C ILE A 37 -0.54 2.17 -8.49
N GLU A 38 -0.54 1.65 -9.72
CA GLU A 38 0.50 0.75 -10.21
C GLU A 38 1.88 1.41 -10.17
N ARG A 39 1.99 2.68 -10.61
CA ARG A 39 3.24 3.44 -10.55
C ARG A 39 3.72 3.64 -9.12
N THR A 40 2.80 3.96 -8.20
CA THR A 40 3.11 4.14 -6.78
C THR A 40 3.60 2.83 -6.16
N MET A 41 2.93 1.72 -6.45
CA MET A 41 3.34 0.40 -5.97
C MET A 41 4.68 -0.05 -6.56
N GLN A 42 4.96 0.26 -7.83
CA GLN A 42 6.27 -0.01 -8.42
C GLN A 42 7.37 0.76 -7.69
N TYR A 43 7.17 2.06 -7.44
CA TYR A 43 8.12 2.85 -6.68
C TYR A 43 8.41 2.25 -5.30
N ILE A 44 7.38 1.79 -4.58
CA ILE A 44 7.57 1.12 -3.28
C ILE A 44 8.41 -0.16 -3.44
N LYS A 45 8.08 -0.99 -4.44
CA LYS A 45 8.81 -2.24 -4.72
C LYS A 45 10.30 -2.00 -5.01
N ASP A 46 10.61 -1.06 -5.90
CA ASP A 46 11.99 -0.72 -6.27
C ASP A 46 12.79 -0.25 -5.03
N ARG A 47 12.15 0.45 -4.09
CA ARG A 47 12.78 0.90 -2.83
C ARG A 47 12.92 -0.22 -1.80
N THR A 48 12.02 -1.20 -1.79
CA THR A 48 12.12 -2.38 -0.93
C THR A 48 13.10 -3.42 -1.44
N GLU A 49 13.31 -3.50 -2.76
CA GLU A 49 14.13 -4.55 -3.39
C GLU A 49 15.53 -4.57 -2.79
N SER A 50 16.21 -3.41 -2.76
CA SER A 50 17.52 -3.32 -2.13
C SER A 50 17.50 -3.75 -0.66
N PHE A 51 16.42 -3.49 0.08
CA PHE A 51 16.33 -3.90 1.47
C PHE A 51 16.16 -5.42 1.62
N ASP A 52 15.29 -6.04 0.82
CA ASP A 52 15.06 -7.49 0.86
C ASP A 52 16.32 -8.27 0.40
N ASP A 53 17.08 -7.73 -0.55
CA ASP A 53 18.38 -8.29 -0.97
C ASP A 53 19.39 -8.37 0.19
N TYR A 54 19.47 -7.32 1.02
CA TYR A 54 20.38 -7.27 2.17
C TYR A 54 19.84 -8.01 3.40
N PHE A 55 18.53 -8.01 3.61
CA PHE A 55 17.87 -8.59 4.79
C PHE A 55 16.86 -9.69 4.43
N PRO A 56 17.28 -10.73 3.71
CA PRO A 56 16.37 -11.74 3.21
C PRO A 56 15.79 -12.58 4.34
N CYS A 57 14.50 -12.85 4.26
CA CYS A 57 13.77 -13.70 5.20
C CYS A 57 14.01 -15.20 4.89
N ARG A 58 15.24 -15.68 5.16
CA ARG A 58 15.70 -17.04 4.82
C ARG A 58 15.30 -18.13 5.84
N LYS A 59 14.78 -17.75 7.00
CA LYS A 59 14.40 -18.70 8.06
C LYS A 59 13.03 -19.29 7.78
N GLU A 60 12.88 -20.59 7.98
CA GLU A 60 11.56 -21.23 7.99
C GLU A 60 10.70 -20.59 9.07
N ARG A 61 9.48 -20.15 8.72
CA ARG A 61 8.55 -19.40 9.61
C ARG A 61 9.11 -18.09 10.19
N CYS A 62 9.91 -17.38 9.41
CA CYS A 62 10.34 -16.01 9.70
C CYS A 62 9.12 -15.10 10.04
N ASP A 63 9.25 -14.30 11.10
CA ASP A 63 8.16 -13.51 11.70
C ASP A 63 7.80 -12.22 10.94
N LEU A 64 8.55 -11.92 9.88
CA LEU A 64 8.44 -10.74 9.01
C LEU A 64 8.55 -9.40 9.76
N ASN A 65 9.11 -9.37 10.97
CA ASN A 65 9.19 -8.13 11.77
C ASN A 65 10.10 -7.07 11.13
N HIS A 66 11.18 -7.49 10.47
CA HIS A 66 12.07 -6.60 9.72
C HIS A 66 11.33 -5.88 8.58
N ILE A 67 10.47 -6.58 7.83
CA ILE A 67 9.63 -5.99 6.76
C ILE A 67 8.64 -4.99 7.36
N LYS A 68 7.93 -5.36 8.43
CA LYS A 68 6.97 -4.47 9.12
C LYS A 68 7.66 -3.18 9.59
N ASN A 69 8.82 -3.31 10.23
CA ASN A 69 9.60 -2.17 10.71
C ASN A 69 10.09 -1.28 9.57
N TRP A 70 10.53 -1.87 8.45
CA TRP A 70 10.93 -1.13 7.27
C TRP A 70 9.77 -0.35 6.67
N ILE A 71 8.59 -0.97 6.48
CA ILE A 71 7.41 -0.29 5.91
C ILE A 71 6.99 0.88 6.81
N ASN A 72 6.96 0.67 8.13
CA ASN A 72 6.62 1.72 9.10
C ASN A 72 7.60 2.91 9.01
N LEU A 73 8.90 2.64 8.91
CA LEU A 73 9.92 3.68 8.74
C LEU A 73 9.73 4.41 7.40
N PHE A 74 9.58 3.66 6.31
CA PHE A 74 9.40 4.21 4.96
C PHE A 74 8.19 5.15 4.89
N VAL A 75 7.02 4.69 5.33
CA VAL A 75 5.79 5.49 5.33
C VAL A 75 5.93 6.73 6.22
N SER A 76 6.54 6.61 7.40
CA SER A 76 6.79 7.73 8.30
C SER A 76 7.69 8.80 7.67
N MET A 77 8.78 8.40 7.01
CA MET A 77 9.67 9.34 6.32
C MET A 77 9.01 9.96 5.09
N TYR A 78 8.35 9.14 4.26
CA TYR A 78 7.69 9.60 3.05
C TYR A 78 6.60 10.64 3.38
N ASN A 79 5.72 10.34 4.33
CA ASN A 79 4.68 11.27 4.75
C ASN A 79 5.26 12.55 5.35
N LYS A 80 6.34 12.49 6.13
CA LYS A 80 7.01 13.70 6.64
C LYS A 80 7.58 14.55 5.51
N ASN A 81 8.11 13.95 4.46
CA ASN A 81 8.68 14.68 3.33
C ASN A 81 7.58 15.27 2.44
N VAL A 82 6.50 14.52 2.18
CA VAL A 82 5.34 15.00 1.39
C VAL A 82 4.58 16.10 2.12
N LEU A 83 4.40 16.01 3.45
CA LEU A 83 3.72 17.04 4.25
C LEU A 83 4.57 18.31 4.48
N LYS A 84 5.87 18.27 4.14
CA LYS A 84 6.79 19.42 4.22
C LYS A 84 7.05 20.08 2.85
N ALA A 85 6.61 19.46 1.76
CA ALA A 85 6.72 19.98 0.39
C ALA A 85 5.49 20.81 0.04
#